data_AF-A0A5C1W904-F1
#
_entry.id   AF-A0A5C1W904-F1
#
_cell.length_a   1.000
_cell.length_b   1.000
_cell.length_c   1.000
_cell.angle_alpha   90.00
_cell.angle_beta   90.00
_cell.angle_gamma   90.00
#
_symmetry.space_group_name_H-M   'P 1'
#
loop_
_entity.id
_entity.type
_entity.pdbx_description
1 polymer ?
#
loop_
_entity_poly.entity_id
_entity_poly.type
_entity_poly.pdbx_seq_one_letter_code
_entity_poly.pdbx_strand_id
1 'polypeptide(L)'
;MNNSPTNLPRGGNVVLTASAEAFADEVGIRAALVAANLPLECVVGDWVTVSGCDFAVIRRRWVLADDVASLEITLDHPAGRGLR
;
A
#
# COMPACT_ATOMS: atom_id res chain seq x y z
N MET A 1 -3.59 29.21 -21.87
CA MET A 1 -3.92 28.59 -20.57
C MET A 1 -3.65 27.11 -20.73
N ASN A 2 -2.45 26.65 -20.34
CA ASN A 2 -2.10 25.24 -20.41
C ASN A 2 -2.43 24.63 -19.05
N ASN A 3 -3.57 23.93 -18.97
CA ASN A 3 -3.90 23.14 -17.79
C ASN A 3 -2.99 21.91 -17.82
N SER A 4 -1.83 22.01 -17.14
CA SER A 4 -1.06 20.84 -16.73
C SER A 4 -2.03 19.86 -16.04
N PRO A 5 -1.97 18.55 -16.33
CA PRO A 5 -2.85 17.61 -15.67
C PRO A 5 -2.59 17.72 -14.17
N THR A 6 -3.62 18.09 -13.42
CA THR A 6 -3.67 18.01 -11.96
C THR A 6 -3.12 16.64 -11.59
N ASN A 7 -2.04 16.60 -10.82
CA ASN A 7 -1.36 15.37 -10.41
C ASN A 7 -2.28 14.62 -9.42
N LEU A 8 -3.36 14.04 -9.93
CA LEU A 8 -4.21 13.16 -9.16
C LEU A 8 -3.36 11.95 -8.78
N PRO A 9 -3.39 11.51 -7.51
CA PRO A 9 -2.67 10.32 -7.09
C PRO A 9 -3.11 9.16 -7.99
N ARG A 10 -2.16 8.61 -8.76
CA ARG A 10 -2.42 7.50 -9.71
C ARG A 10 -2.57 6.15 -9.00
N GLY A 11 -2.43 6.13 -7.68
CA GLY A 11 -2.52 4.96 -6.81
C GLY A 11 -2.24 5.35 -5.36
N GLY A 12 -2.32 4.36 -4.46
CA GLY A 12 -2.02 4.51 -3.04
C GLY A 12 -0.58 4.12 -2.70
N ASN A 13 0.03 4.90 -1.81
CA ASN A 13 1.33 4.61 -1.22
C ASN A 13 1.21 3.40 -0.27
N VAL A 14 2.13 2.46 -0.38
CA VAL A 14 2.18 1.27 0.48
C VAL A 14 2.82 1.61 1.82
N VAL A 15 2.14 1.25 2.89
CA VAL A 15 2.65 1.27 4.26
C VAL A 15 2.64 -0.16 4.79
N LEU A 16 3.70 -0.59 5.46
CA LEU A 16 3.77 -1.93 6.04
C LEU A 16 3.46 -1.88 7.54
N THR A 17 2.79 -2.91 8.07
CA THR A 17 2.81 -3.16 9.52
C THR A 17 4.21 -3.56 9.96
N ALA A 18 4.51 -3.49 11.26
CA ALA A 18 5.80 -3.92 11.79
C ALA A 18 6.13 -5.39 11.45
N SER A 19 5.12 -6.27 11.47
CA SER A 19 5.28 -7.68 11.07
C SER A 19 5.53 -7.85 9.57
N ALA A 20 4.81 -7.10 8.73
CA ALA A 20 5.05 -7.10 7.29
C ALA A 20 6.41 -6.52 6.92
N GLU A 21 6.86 -5.47 7.61
CA GLU A 21 8.17 -4.87 7.41
C GLU A 21 9.28 -5.86 7.78
N ALA A 22 9.21 -6.47 8.97
CA ALA A 22 10.20 -7.45 9.41
C ALA A 22 10.31 -8.64 8.44
N PHE A 23 9.17 -9.17 7.99
CA PHE A 23 9.14 -10.24 7.01
C PHE A 23 9.69 -9.79 5.64
N ALA A 24 9.29 -8.62 5.15
CA ALA A 24 9.74 -8.10 3.87
C ALA A 24 11.25 -7.82 3.84
N ASP A 25 11.83 -7.42 4.98
CA ASP A 25 13.27 -7.28 5.14
C ASP A 25 13.98 -8.65 5.15
N GLU A 26 13.43 -9.63 5.89
CA GLU A 26 13.98 -11.00 5.96
C GLU A 26 14.09 -11.65 4.57
N VAL A 27 13.05 -11.50 3.74
CA VAL A 27 13.00 -12.07 2.38
C VAL A 27 13.48 -11.11 1.28
N GLY A 28 13.92 -9.90 1.63
CA GLY A 28 14.54 -8.95 0.69
C GLY A 28 13.59 -8.29 -0.32
N ILE A 29 12.30 -8.14 0.00
CA ILE A 29 11.27 -7.57 -0.90
C ILE A 29 10.73 -6.19 -0.45
N ARG A 30 11.20 -5.63 0.66
CA ARG A 30 10.71 -4.35 1.19
C ARG A 30 10.76 -3.21 0.17
N ALA A 31 11.85 -3.08 -0.58
CA ALA A 31 11.99 -2.04 -1.60
C ALA A 31 10.96 -2.17 -2.72
N ALA A 32 10.63 -3.40 -3.14
CA ALA A 32 9.62 -3.65 -4.16
C ALA A 32 8.20 -3.29 -3.68
N LEU A 33 7.90 -3.58 -2.41
CA LEU A 33 6.61 -3.22 -1.80
C LEU A 33 6.44 -1.70 -1.66
N VAL A 34 7.46 -0.99 -1.17
CA VAL A 34 7.39 0.48 -0.99
C VAL A 34 7.38 1.22 -2.32
N ALA A 35 8.03 0.68 -3.35
CA ALA A 35 7.97 1.24 -4.70
C ALA A 35 6.66 0.93 -5.44
N ALA A 36 5.85 -0.01 -4.93
CA ALA A 36 4.58 -0.36 -5.54
C ALA A 36 3.57 0.78 -5.34
N ASN A 37 2.97 1.21 -6.45
CA ASN A 37 1.86 2.15 -6.43
C ASN A 37 0.58 1.34 -6.70
N LEU A 38 -0.14 0.99 -5.64
CA LEU A 38 -1.33 0.14 -5.75
C LEU A 38 -2.51 0.91 -6.35
N PRO A 39 -3.37 0.27 -7.17
CA PRO A 39 -4.53 0.95 -7.76
C PRO A 39 -5.49 1.50 -6.71
N LEU A 40 -6.20 2.59 -7.03
CA LEU A 40 -7.15 3.21 -6.11
C LEU A 40 -8.33 2.29 -5.77
N GLU A 41 -8.61 1.31 -6.63
CA GLU A 41 -9.68 0.32 -6.52
C GLU A 41 -9.37 -0.79 -5.52
N CYS A 42 -8.10 -0.94 -5.10
CA CYS A 42 -7.70 -1.93 -4.10
C CYS A 42 -8.51 -1.75 -2.81
N VAL A 43 -9.06 -2.79 -2.19
CA VAL A 43 -9.89 -2.67 -0.98
C VAL A 43 -9.33 -3.45 0.20
N VAL A 44 -9.83 -3.15 1.40
CA VAL A 44 -9.51 -3.95 2.58
C VAL A 44 -10.00 -5.38 2.35
N GLY A 45 -9.13 -6.35 2.64
CA GLY A 45 -9.36 -7.77 2.36
C GLY A 45 -8.75 -8.26 1.05
N ASP A 46 -8.32 -7.36 0.15
CA ASP A 46 -7.56 -7.75 -1.05
C ASP A 46 -6.21 -8.33 -0.67
N TRP A 47 -5.73 -9.23 -1.52
CA TRP A 47 -4.42 -9.85 -1.39
C TRP A 47 -3.44 -9.21 -2.38
N VAL A 48 -2.24 -8.93 -1.92
CA VAL A 48 -1.12 -8.43 -2.72
C VAL A 48 0.00 -9.45 -2.67
N THR A 49 0.30 -10.07 -3.81
CA THR A 49 1.39 -11.04 -3.92
C THR A 49 2.61 -10.40 -4.57
N VAL A 50 3.75 -10.43 -3.89
CA VAL A 50 5.04 -9.95 -4.41
C VAL A 50 6.07 -11.06 -4.26
N SER A 51 6.70 -11.45 -5.36
CA SER A 51 7.71 -12.53 -5.38
C SER A 51 7.23 -13.86 -4.74
N GLY A 52 5.93 -14.15 -4.85
CA GLY A 52 5.30 -15.34 -4.25
C GLY A 52 4.98 -15.22 -2.76
N CYS A 53 5.16 -14.05 -2.15
CA CYS A 53 4.76 -13.77 -0.78
C CYS A 53 3.46 -12.97 -0.74
N ASP A 54 2.49 -13.44 0.05
CA ASP A 54 1.17 -12.82 0.17
C ASP A 54 1.10 -11.83 1.33
N PHE A 55 0.46 -10.70 1.06
CA PHE A 55 0.14 -9.66 2.02
C PHE A 55 -1.34 -9.33 1.95
N ALA A 56 -1.96 -9.05 3.09
CA ALA A 56 -3.35 -8.61 3.14
C ALA A 56 -3.42 -7.08 3.23
N VAL A 57 -4.32 -6.47 2.47
CA VAL A 57 -4.69 -5.07 2.64
C VAL A 57 -5.57 -4.97 3.87
N ILE A 58 -5.08 -4.37 4.94
CA ILE A 58 -5.80 -4.28 6.21
C ILE A 58 -6.40 -2.90 6.46
N ARG A 59 -5.93 -1.86 5.76
CA ARG A 59 -6.41 -0.49 5.94
C ARG A 59 -6.22 0.33 4.70
N ARG A 60 -7.20 1.20 4.44
CA ARG A 60 -7.12 2.33 3.51
C ARG A 60 -7.30 3.63 4.28
N ARG A 61 -6.43 4.60 4.04
CA ARG A 61 -6.47 5.90 4.71
C ARG A 61 -6.20 7.02 3.70
N TRP A 62 -7.14 7.96 3.57
CA TRP A 62 -6.83 9.23 2.95
C TRP A 62 -6.05 10.10 3.93
N VAL A 63 -4.95 10.67 3.47
CA VAL A 63 -4.13 11.63 4.19
C VAL A 63 -4.23 12.96 3.46
N LEU A 64 -4.53 14.02 4.21
CA LEU A 64 -4.53 15.40 3.73
C LEU A 64 -3.30 16.10 4.30
N ALA A 65 -2.40 16.56 3.43
CA ALA A 65 -1.23 17.34 3.81
C ALA A 65 -0.97 18.41 2.74
N ASP A 66 -0.76 19.66 3.15
CA ASP A 66 -0.42 20.79 2.27
C ASP A 66 -1.33 20.88 1.02
N ASP A 67 -2.66 20.81 1.25
CA ASP A 67 -3.71 20.82 0.21
C ASP A 67 -3.68 19.65 -0.79
N VAL A 68 -2.85 18.64 -0.54
CA VAL A 68 -2.78 17.41 -1.34
C VAL A 68 -3.41 16.25 -0.60
N ALA A 69 -4.35 15.58 -1.26
CA ALA A 69 -4.90 14.30 -0.81
C ALA A 69 -4.07 13.14 -1.38
N SER A 70 -3.57 12.27 -0.51
CA SER A 70 -2.93 11.02 -0.90
C SER A 70 -3.64 9.84 -0.24
N LEU A 71 -3.62 8.71 -0.93
CA LEU A 71 -4.12 7.45 -0.38
C LEU A 71 -2.94 6.65 0.17
N GLU A 72 -3.07 6.15 1.38
CA GLU A 72 -2.19 5.13 1.95
C GLU A 72 -2.93 3.81 2.05
N ILE A 73 -2.25 2.73 1.66
CA ILE A 73 -2.72 1.36 1.71
C ILE A 73 -1.79 0.59 2.64
N THR A 74 -2.32 0.09 3.74
CA THR A 74 -1.54 -0.67 4.72
C THR A 74 -1.60 -2.16 4.41
N LEU A 75 -0.43 -2.76 4.24
CA LEU A 75 -0.25 -4.19 4.04
C LEU A 75 0.22 -4.87 5.34
N ASP A 76 -0.32 -6.04 5.62
CA ASP A 76 0.07 -6.90 6.74
C ASP A 76 0.53 -8.28 6.28
N HIS A 77 1.41 -8.89 7.06
CA HIS A 77 1.88 -10.26 6.90
C HIS A 77 1.97 -10.94 8.29
N PRO A 78 1.53 -12.20 8.44
CA PRO A 78 0.88 -13.02 7.42
C PRO A 78 -0.50 -12.50 7.03
N ALA A 79 -0.88 -12.70 5.77
CA ALA A 79 -2.22 -12.39 5.27
C ALA A 79 -3.26 -13.16 6.11
N GLY A 80 -4.16 -12.44 6.80
CA GLY A 80 -5.24 -13.05 7.59
C GLY A 80 -5.18 -12.82 9.10
N ARG A 81 -4.20 -12.09 9.64
CA ARG A 81 -4.17 -11.76 11.08
C ARG A 81 -5.31 -10.82 11.52
N GLY A 82 -5.91 -10.08 10.59
CA GLY A 82 -6.96 -9.07 10.84
C GLY A 82 -8.40 -9.48 10.48
N LEU A 83 -8.62 -10.70 9.97
CA LEU A 83 -9.98 -11.26 9.77
C LEU A 83 -10.45 -11.92 11.07
N ARG A 84 -10.82 -11.13 12.07
CA ARG A 84 -11.59 -11.57 13.24
C ARG A 84 -12.64 -10.53 13.60
#